data_AF-A0A6N9U8A9-F1
#
_entry.id   AF-A0A6N9U8A9-F1
#
_cell.length_a   1.000
_cell.length_b   1.000
_cell.length_c   1.000
_cell.angle_alpha   90.00
_cell.angle_beta   90.00
_cell.angle_gamma   90.00
#
_symmetry.space_group_name_H-M   'P 1'
#
loop_
_entity.id
_entity.type
_entity.pdbx_description
1 polymer ?
#
loop_
_entity_poly.entity_id
_entity_poly.type
_entity_poly.pdbx_seq_one_letter_code
_entity_poly.pdbx_strand_id
1 'polypeptide(L)'
;MTIALAERPQAPTAHAGSLAIHPEQTAWTNDQVAVLRQAGIKPQVTAAEMSGFLHLCQRTGLDPFSRQIYLIGRYSKKDQREIYTPQTGIDGYRVIAQRVTAQTGGSYGYEDTLWCDSSGRWRDVWLAQEPPAAAKVTVIRNGQRFSAVATFREYVQTWPDGNPKGLWGQMPAGQIAKCAEALGLRKAFPHDLAGVYTAEEMEQADNTTPDAAPAPQMQRAQPNQPDEWATAAPRRDYLAEARAAETVEDVRTIYRAALAELGPHTATAQEIAAIGATKPGAKAPEQPAPVTDDGSRHADDSHRAAPDPAEQAAVEAENRLRLAASKANLPTLDRDFEMVYGIPIEQATAALLNTFRERIEAAGGAQ
;
A
#
# COMPACT_ATOMS: atom_id res chain seq x y z
N MET A 1 27.43 52.76 -2.24
CA MET A 1 26.99 52.03 -1.03
C MET A 1 26.18 50.83 -1.52
N THR A 2 26.83 49.69 -1.67
CA THR A 2 26.23 48.48 -2.25
C THR A 2 25.70 47.63 -1.11
N ILE A 3 24.39 47.41 -1.06
CA ILE A 3 23.73 46.59 -0.03
C ILE A 3 23.99 45.12 -0.40
N ALA A 4 24.80 44.44 0.38
CA ALA A 4 25.00 43.00 0.27
C ALA A 4 23.76 42.27 0.79
N LEU A 5 23.12 41.47 -0.08
CA LEU A 5 22.09 40.51 0.29
C LEU A 5 22.75 39.41 1.12
N ALA A 6 22.37 39.32 2.40
CA ALA A 6 22.78 38.23 3.26
C ALA A 6 22.12 36.92 2.79
N GLU A 7 22.95 35.94 2.42
CA GLU A 7 22.52 34.57 2.18
C GLU A 7 21.90 34.00 3.45
N ARG A 8 20.71 33.39 3.32
CA ARG A 8 20.08 32.65 4.42
C ARG A 8 20.94 31.44 4.74
N PRO A 9 21.21 31.13 6.02
CA PRO A 9 21.92 29.92 6.38
C PRO A 9 21.09 28.71 5.92
N GLN A 10 21.70 27.86 5.09
CA GLN A 10 21.15 26.54 4.78
C GLN A 10 21.04 25.75 6.09
N ALA A 11 19.86 25.19 6.34
CA ALA A 11 19.66 24.26 7.44
C ALA A 11 20.66 23.09 7.31
N PRO A 12 21.24 22.59 8.41
CA PRO A 12 22.18 21.48 8.35
C PRO A 12 21.47 20.27 7.75
N THR A 13 21.90 19.84 6.57
CA THR A 13 21.57 18.54 6.00
C THR A 13 22.18 17.49 6.92
N ALA A 14 21.37 16.97 7.85
CA ALA A 14 21.74 15.82 8.63
C ALA A 14 22.06 14.68 7.64
N HIS A 15 23.32 14.26 7.60
CA HIS A 15 23.71 13.04 6.90
C HIS A 15 23.10 11.85 7.65
N ALA A 16 21.82 11.57 7.39
CA ALA A 16 21.21 10.33 7.78
C ALA A 16 22.02 9.19 7.14
N GLY A 17 22.38 8.18 7.93
CA GLY A 17 23.17 7.05 7.44
C GLY A 17 22.45 6.34 6.27
N SER A 18 23.18 5.64 5.40
CA SER A 18 22.65 5.04 4.16
C SER A 18 21.46 4.08 4.34
N LEU A 19 21.22 3.60 5.56
CA LEU A 19 20.10 2.73 5.91
C LEU A 19 18.85 3.49 6.39
N ALA A 20 18.95 4.78 6.70
CA ALA A 20 17.84 5.56 7.22
C ALA A 20 16.65 5.56 6.24
N ILE A 21 15.44 5.34 6.76
CA ILE A 21 14.22 5.39 5.99
C ILE A 21 13.74 6.85 5.94
N HIS A 22 13.56 7.38 4.73
CA HIS A 22 13.10 8.75 4.53
C HIS A 22 11.58 8.80 4.26
N PRO A 23 10.87 9.87 4.69
CA PRO A 23 9.43 10.00 4.43
C PRO A 23 9.06 10.00 2.94
N GLU A 24 9.90 10.61 2.10
CA GLU A 24 9.68 10.73 0.65
C GLU A 24 10.15 9.50 -0.15
N GLN A 25 10.70 8.49 0.52
CA GLN A 25 11.23 7.31 -0.14
C GLN A 25 10.10 6.43 -0.67
N THR A 26 10.10 6.12 -1.97
CA THR A 26 9.05 5.29 -2.58
C THR A 26 9.46 3.82 -2.75
N ALA A 27 10.75 3.50 -2.62
CA ALA A 27 11.29 2.15 -2.75
C ALA A 27 12.53 1.95 -1.88
N TRP A 28 12.81 0.71 -1.46
CA TRP A 28 14.04 0.37 -0.73
C TRP A 28 15.30 0.62 -1.57
N THR A 29 16.32 1.20 -0.96
CA THR A 29 17.64 1.35 -1.59
C THR A 29 18.37 0.01 -1.66
N ASN A 30 19.36 -0.12 -2.55
CA ASN A 30 20.16 -1.35 -2.67
C ASN A 30 20.84 -1.72 -1.35
N ASP A 31 21.37 -0.73 -0.61
CA ASP A 31 22.01 -0.93 0.69
C ASP A 31 21.00 -1.45 1.72
N GLN A 32 19.82 -0.84 1.78
CA GLN A 32 18.74 -1.27 2.67
C GLN A 32 18.29 -2.70 2.35
N VAL A 33 18.10 -3.03 1.06
CA VAL A 33 17.73 -4.39 0.64
C VAL A 33 18.81 -5.38 1.06
N ALA A 34 20.09 -5.08 0.84
CA ALA A 34 21.19 -5.98 1.21
C ALA A 34 21.17 -6.32 2.70
N VAL A 35 20.99 -5.32 3.56
CA VAL A 35 20.90 -5.52 5.03
C VAL A 35 19.62 -6.28 5.41
N LEU A 36 18.48 -5.95 4.80
CA LEU A 36 17.22 -6.65 5.03
C LEU A 36 17.30 -8.14 4.65
N ARG A 37 17.98 -8.46 3.54
CA ARG A 37 18.26 -9.86 3.16
C ARG A 37 19.11 -10.56 4.21
N GLN A 38 20.18 -9.92 4.67
CA GLN A 38 21.04 -10.47 5.73
C GLN A 38 20.28 -10.65 7.05
N ALA A 39 19.30 -9.79 7.34
CA ALA A 39 18.43 -9.89 8.51
C ALA A 39 17.37 -11.00 8.42
N GLY A 40 17.27 -11.70 7.28
CA GLY A 40 16.43 -12.90 7.13
C GLY A 40 15.27 -12.78 6.14
N ILE A 41 15.13 -11.65 5.43
CA ILE A 41 14.09 -11.51 4.38
C ILE A 41 14.49 -12.33 3.15
N LYS A 42 13.77 -13.43 2.86
CA LYS A 42 14.16 -14.35 1.78
C LYS A 42 13.88 -13.82 0.38
N PRO A 43 14.70 -14.15 -0.65
CA PRO A 43 14.61 -13.60 -2.01
C PRO A 43 13.19 -13.57 -2.62
N GLN A 44 12.33 -14.50 -2.23
CA GLN A 44 10.97 -14.72 -2.75
C GLN A 44 9.93 -13.69 -2.28
N VAL A 45 10.29 -12.75 -1.39
CA VAL A 45 9.39 -11.63 -1.03
C VAL A 45 9.07 -10.79 -2.26
N THR A 46 7.78 -10.58 -2.50
CA THR A 46 7.28 -9.81 -3.64
C THR A 46 7.53 -8.31 -3.49
N ALA A 47 7.57 -7.58 -4.61
CA ALA A 47 7.71 -6.13 -4.59
C ALA A 47 6.58 -5.44 -3.82
N ALA A 48 5.34 -5.95 -3.92
CA ALA A 48 4.18 -5.46 -3.17
C ALA A 48 4.34 -5.65 -1.65
N GLU A 49 4.82 -6.82 -1.20
CA GLU A 49 5.09 -7.08 0.22
C GLU A 49 6.22 -6.17 0.74
N MET A 50 7.28 -5.95 -0.04
CA MET A 50 8.36 -5.01 0.31
C MET A 50 7.86 -3.56 0.38
N SER A 51 7.01 -3.14 -0.57
CA SER A 51 6.43 -1.79 -0.60
C SER A 51 5.49 -1.56 0.59
N GLY A 52 4.61 -2.52 0.89
CA GLY A 52 3.76 -2.48 2.08
C GLY A 52 4.57 -2.43 3.37
N PHE A 53 5.69 -3.15 3.43
CA PHE A 53 6.60 -3.08 4.58
C PHE A 53 7.26 -1.71 4.73
N LEU A 54 7.72 -1.09 3.63
CA LEU A 54 8.28 0.27 3.64
C LEU A 54 7.24 1.28 4.12
N HIS A 55 6.05 1.25 3.54
CA HIS A 55 4.94 2.13 3.91
C HIS A 55 4.64 2.02 5.42
N LEU A 56 4.61 0.81 5.96
CA LEU A 56 4.38 0.60 7.38
C LEU A 56 5.51 1.19 8.24
N CYS A 57 6.77 0.98 7.84
CA CYS A 57 7.93 1.56 8.54
C CYS A 57 7.85 3.10 8.52
N GLN A 58 7.48 3.72 7.40
CA GLN A 58 7.32 5.17 7.29
C GLN A 58 6.16 5.70 8.14
N ARG A 59 4.98 5.08 8.03
CA ARG A 59 3.76 5.49 8.76
C ARG A 59 3.95 5.43 10.27
N THR A 60 4.65 4.40 10.75
CA THR A 60 4.83 4.15 12.19
C THR A 60 6.15 4.69 12.72
N GLY A 61 7.09 5.05 11.83
CA GLY A 61 8.47 5.38 12.15
C GLY A 61 9.21 4.25 12.88
N LEU A 62 8.81 3.00 12.68
CA LEU A 62 9.54 1.84 13.19
C LEU A 62 10.72 1.53 12.29
N ASP A 63 11.85 1.21 12.90
CA ASP A 63 13.09 0.90 12.19
C ASP A 63 13.34 -0.62 12.13
N PRO A 64 13.34 -1.23 10.92
CA PRO A 64 13.65 -2.64 10.77
C PRO A 64 15.12 -2.96 11.04
N PHE A 65 16.03 -1.99 10.87
CA PHE A 65 17.47 -2.20 11.08
C PHE A 65 17.83 -2.24 12.57
N SER A 66 17.08 -1.51 13.40
CA SER A 66 17.14 -1.59 14.86
C SER A 66 16.26 -2.71 15.45
N ARG A 67 15.76 -3.64 14.62
CA ARG A 67 14.98 -4.82 15.07
C ARG A 67 13.66 -4.47 15.79
N GLN A 68 13.09 -3.31 15.48
CA GLN A 68 11.80 -2.87 16.05
C GLN A 68 10.62 -3.51 15.31
N ILE A 69 10.80 -3.81 14.03
CA ILE A 69 9.81 -4.47 13.18
C ILE A 69 10.51 -5.44 12.22
N TYR A 70 9.84 -6.53 11.89
CA TYR A 70 10.35 -7.61 11.05
C TYR A 70 9.36 -7.92 9.93
N LEU A 71 9.84 -8.46 8.81
CA LEU A 71 8.99 -9.02 7.77
C LEU A 71 9.13 -10.54 7.79
N ILE A 72 8.12 -11.24 8.29
CA ILE A 72 8.17 -12.67 8.57
C ILE A 72 7.35 -13.44 7.55
N GLY A 73 7.99 -14.42 6.91
CA GLY A 73 7.37 -15.35 5.97
C GLY A 73 6.74 -16.54 6.68
N ARG A 74 5.45 -16.81 6.42
CA ARG A 74 4.76 -18.04 6.86
C ARG A 74 4.19 -18.77 5.67
N TYR A 75 4.35 -20.09 5.63
CA TYR A 75 3.82 -20.90 4.54
C TYR A 75 2.29 -20.92 4.57
N SER A 76 1.66 -20.44 3.50
CA SER A 76 0.22 -20.55 3.29
C SER A 76 -0.07 -21.74 2.38
N LYS A 77 -0.86 -22.69 2.88
CA LYS A 77 -1.37 -23.82 2.05
C LYS A 77 -2.27 -23.32 0.92
N LYS A 78 -3.08 -22.30 1.18
CA LYS A 78 -4.02 -21.72 0.22
C LYS A 78 -3.29 -21.15 -1.00
N ASP A 79 -2.16 -20.49 -0.76
CA ASP A 79 -1.41 -19.79 -1.79
C ASP A 79 -0.19 -20.56 -2.28
N GLN A 80 0.03 -21.74 -1.69
CA GLN A 80 1.17 -22.63 -1.94
C GLN A 80 2.52 -21.91 -1.92
N ARG A 81 2.63 -20.83 -1.14
CA ARG A 81 3.85 -20.02 -1.00
C ARG A 81 3.95 -19.44 0.40
N GLU A 82 5.14 -18.94 0.74
CA GLU A 82 5.31 -18.12 1.94
C GLU A 82 4.69 -16.74 1.74
N ILE A 83 3.88 -16.31 2.71
CA ILE A 83 3.28 -14.98 2.79
C ILE A 83 4.06 -14.18 3.81
N TYR A 84 4.54 -13.02 3.40
CA TYR A 84 5.35 -12.15 4.22
C TYR A 84 4.46 -11.10 4.87
N THR A 85 4.46 -11.10 6.21
CA THR A 85 3.66 -10.17 7.00
C THR A 85 4.56 -9.39 7.95
N PRO A 86 4.38 -8.06 8.05
CA PRO A 86 5.10 -7.27 9.04
C PRO A 86 4.68 -7.67 10.46
N GLN A 87 5.65 -7.85 11.34
CA GLN A 87 5.45 -8.17 12.75
C GLN A 87 6.31 -7.25 13.60
N THR A 88 5.68 -6.62 14.58
CA THR A 88 6.34 -5.64 15.46
C THR A 88 6.93 -6.34 16.67
N GLY A 89 8.18 -6.05 16.99
CA GLY A 89 8.79 -6.49 18.24
C GLY A 89 8.21 -5.72 19.43
N ILE A 90 8.37 -6.27 20.64
CA ILE A 90 7.95 -5.54 21.85
C ILE A 90 8.66 -4.18 21.98
N ASP A 91 9.93 -4.11 21.55
CA ASP A 91 10.69 -2.86 21.52
C ASP A 91 10.09 -1.84 20.54
N GLY A 92 9.47 -2.29 19.44
CA GLY A 92 8.73 -1.40 18.55
C GLY A 92 7.53 -0.77 19.25
N TYR A 93 6.76 -1.53 20.03
CA TYR A 93 5.67 -0.98 20.84
C TYR A 93 6.18 0.02 21.89
N ARG A 94 7.30 -0.30 22.55
CA ARG A 94 7.94 0.60 23.53
C ARG A 94 8.40 1.91 22.88
N VAL A 95 9.01 1.85 21.69
CA VAL A 95 9.45 3.04 20.93
C VAL A 95 8.26 3.90 20.53
N ILE A 96 7.15 3.30 20.06
CA ILE A 96 5.92 4.03 19.75
C ILE A 96 5.37 4.72 21.01
N ALA A 97 5.24 3.97 22.11
CA ALA A 97 4.75 4.51 23.38
C ALA A 97 5.59 5.69 23.89
N GLN A 98 6.93 5.56 23.86
CA GLN A 98 7.86 6.61 24.23
C GLN A 98 7.73 7.84 23.33
N ARG A 99 7.67 7.63 22.01
CA ARG A 99 7.58 8.72 21.04
C ARG A 99 6.29 9.51 21.19
N VAL A 100 5.15 8.83 21.28
CA VAL A 100 3.84 9.47 21.44
C VAL A 100 3.76 10.22 22.77
N THR A 101 4.29 9.62 23.83
CA THR A 101 4.35 10.28 25.14
C THR A 101 5.16 11.57 25.08
N ALA A 102 6.33 11.55 24.43
CA ALA A 102 7.16 12.74 24.23
C ALA A 102 6.46 13.81 23.38
N GLN A 103 5.77 13.41 22.31
CA GLN A 103 5.04 14.33 21.41
C GLN A 103 3.85 15.00 22.10
N THR A 104 3.16 14.28 22.98
CA THR A 104 1.96 14.76 23.69
C THR A 104 2.27 15.46 25.01
N GLY A 105 3.53 15.44 25.46
CA GLY A 105 3.95 15.97 26.78
C GLY A 105 3.39 15.17 27.97
N GLY A 106 2.99 13.92 27.75
CA GLY A 106 2.42 13.05 28.77
C GLY A 106 3.48 12.29 29.58
N SER A 107 3.02 11.28 30.32
CA SER A 107 3.89 10.30 30.98
C SER A 107 3.39 8.88 30.77
N TYR A 108 4.31 7.92 30.73
CA TYR A 108 3.98 6.52 30.89
C TYR A 108 5.08 5.76 31.62
N GLY A 109 4.72 4.60 32.17
CA GLY A 109 5.60 3.69 32.87
C GLY A 109 4.90 2.37 33.15
N TYR A 110 5.48 1.56 34.03
CA TYR A 110 4.99 0.23 34.37
C TYR A 110 4.91 0.06 35.89
N GLU A 111 3.98 -0.77 36.34
CA GLU A 111 4.12 -1.45 37.62
C GLU A 111 4.95 -2.73 37.45
N ASP A 112 5.26 -3.40 38.56
CA ASP A 112 5.93 -4.69 38.52
C ASP A 112 5.14 -5.72 37.69
N THR A 113 5.87 -6.52 36.93
CA THR A 113 5.28 -7.67 36.25
C THR A 113 4.99 -8.74 37.28
N LEU A 114 3.79 -9.32 37.22
CA LEU A 114 3.39 -10.39 38.11
C LEU A 114 3.16 -11.69 37.32
N TRP A 115 3.52 -12.82 37.90
CA TRP A 115 3.27 -14.15 37.38
C TRP A 115 2.36 -14.94 38.31
N CYS A 116 1.46 -15.73 37.72
CA CYS A 116 0.50 -16.54 38.43
C CYS A 116 0.91 -18.00 38.38
N ASP A 117 0.92 -18.68 39.53
CA ASP A 117 1.07 -20.13 39.59
C ASP A 117 -0.25 -20.87 39.29
N SER A 118 -0.17 -22.19 39.12
CA SER A 118 -1.36 -23.03 38.86
C SER A 118 -2.38 -23.02 39.99
N SER A 119 -2.00 -22.58 41.19
CA SER A 119 -2.91 -22.39 42.33
C SER A 119 -3.61 -21.02 42.34
N GLY A 120 -3.30 -20.14 41.39
CA GLY A 120 -3.86 -18.80 41.30
C GLY A 120 -3.11 -17.73 42.11
N ARG A 121 -1.95 -18.06 42.71
CA ARG A 121 -1.16 -17.09 43.49
C ARG A 121 -0.26 -16.28 42.58
N TRP A 122 -0.30 -14.96 42.75
CA TRP A 122 0.53 -14.00 42.01
C TRP A 122 1.84 -13.72 42.75
N ARG A 123 2.93 -13.59 41.99
CA ARG A 123 4.29 -13.34 42.47
C ARG A 123 4.98 -12.33 41.56
N ASP A 124 5.83 -11.49 42.12
CA ASP A 124 6.66 -10.50 41.41
C ASP A 124 7.96 -11.10 40.83
N VAL A 125 8.26 -12.35 41.16
CA VAL A 125 9.37 -13.11 40.58
C VAL A 125 8.97 -14.56 40.31
N TRP A 126 9.41 -15.11 39.18
CA TRP A 126 9.18 -16.50 38.81
C TRP A 126 10.50 -17.28 38.79
N LEU A 127 10.73 -18.10 39.84
CA LEU A 127 11.95 -18.91 40.01
C LEU A 127 11.71 -20.40 39.73
N ALA A 128 10.46 -20.80 39.48
CA ALA A 128 10.11 -22.19 39.24
C ALA A 128 10.51 -22.62 37.83
N GLN A 129 10.81 -23.91 37.67
CA GLN A 129 11.17 -24.50 36.37
C GLN A 129 9.93 -24.67 35.49
N GLU A 130 8.79 -24.98 36.10
CA GLU A 130 7.53 -25.05 35.39
C GLU A 130 7.11 -23.66 34.85
N PRO A 131 6.49 -23.60 33.66
CA PRO A 131 5.92 -22.37 33.15
C PRO A 131 4.89 -21.77 34.12
N PRO A 132 4.86 -20.43 34.29
CA PRO A 132 3.77 -19.78 35.00
C PRO A 132 2.46 -19.98 34.25
N ALA A 133 1.34 -20.08 34.97
CA ALA A 133 0.02 -20.23 34.37
C ALA A 133 -0.42 -18.94 33.64
N ALA A 134 0.02 -17.77 34.12
CA ALA A 134 -0.23 -16.48 33.49
C ALA A 134 0.83 -15.45 33.87
N ALA A 135 0.93 -14.38 33.09
CA ALA A 135 1.61 -13.15 33.47
C ALA A 135 0.65 -11.95 33.40
N LYS A 136 0.93 -10.93 34.20
CA LYS A 136 0.20 -9.67 34.24
C LYS A 136 1.18 -8.51 34.16
N VAL A 137 0.89 -7.56 33.30
CA VAL A 137 1.60 -6.29 33.20
C VAL A 137 0.60 -5.15 33.31
N THR A 138 0.94 -4.12 34.07
CA THR A 138 0.15 -2.89 34.17
C THR A 138 0.97 -1.73 33.64
N VAL A 139 0.49 -1.13 32.55
CA VAL A 139 1.04 0.13 32.02
C VAL A 139 0.33 1.28 32.73
N ILE A 140 1.10 2.25 33.20
CA ILE A 140 0.60 3.52 33.72
C ILE A 140 0.76 4.55 32.61
N ARG A 141 -0.30 5.24 32.21
CA ARG A 141 -0.23 6.36 31.26
C ARG A 141 -1.06 7.52 31.80
N ASN A 142 -0.45 8.69 31.96
CA ASN A 142 -1.10 9.89 32.50
C ASN A 142 -1.87 9.64 33.81
N GLY A 143 -1.28 8.85 34.71
CA GLY A 143 -1.89 8.48 36.00
C GLY A 143 -3.00 7.41 35.93
N GLN A 144 -3.37 6.94 34.75
CA GLN A 144 -4.35 5.86 34.56
C GLN A 144 -3.66 4.50 34.42
N ARG A 145 -4.32 3.45 34.95
CA ARG A 145 -3.81 2.07 34.96
C ARG A 145 -4.43 1.25 33.83
N PHE A 146 -3.60 0.61 33.02
CA PHE A 146 -3.97 -0.29 31.93
C PHE A 146 -3.36 -1.66 32.19
N SER A 147 -4.12 -2.52 32.88
CA SER A 147 -3.67 -3.87 33.23
C SER A 147 -4.09 -4.89 32.18
N ALA A 148 -3.20 -5.83 31.86
CA ALA A 148 -3.48 -6.95 30.98
C ALA A 148 -2.89 -8.24 31.53
N VAL A 149 -3.58 -9.35 31.26
CA VAL A 149 -3.18 -10.70 31.66
C VAL A 149 -3.08 -11.55 30.41
N ALA A 150 -1.97 -12.27 30.24
CA ALA A 150 -1.81 -13.29 29.22
C ALA A 150 -1.67 -14.65 29.91
N THR A 151 -2.47 -15.64 29.48
CA THR A 151 -2.40 -17.00 30.03
C THR A 151 -1.49 -17.88 29.17
N PHE A 152 -0.65 -18.69 29.82
CA PHE A 152 0.33 -19.51 29.08
C PHE A 152 -0.35 -20.45 28.09
N ARG A 153 -1.47 -21.06 28.49
CA ARG A 153 -2.26 -21.98 27.66
C ARG A 153 -2.78 -21.36 26.34
N GLU A 154 -3.08 -20.06 26.32
CA GLU A 154 -3.67 -19.39 25.15
C GLU A 154 -2.59 -18.96 24.15
N TYR A 155 -1.38 -18.68 24.64
CA TYR A 155 -0.31 -18.10 23.83
C TYR A 155 0.81 -19.08 23.46
N VAL A 156 1.00 -20.15 24.24
CA VAL A 156 2.10 -21.09 23.98
C VAL A 156 1.94 -21.71 22.60
N GLN A 157 3.02 -21.67 21.83
CA GLN A 157 3.13 -22.47 20.62
C GLN A 157 3.73 -23.83 20.97
N THR A 158 3.07 -24.88 20.52
CA THR A 158 3.53 -26.25 20.73
C THR A 158 3.80 -26.95 19.41
N TRP A 159 4.69 -27.92 19.45
CA TRP A 159 4.78 -28.95 18.43
C TRP A 159 3.55 -29.87 18.47
N PRO A 160 3.32 -30.70 17.44
CA PRO A 160 2.20 -31.67 17.44
C PRO A 160 2.23 -32.66 18.61
N ASP A 161 3.38 -32.85 19.26
CA ASP A 161 3.54 -33.70 20.45
C ASP A 161 3.17 -32.98 21.77
N GLY A 162 2.78 -31.70 21.70
CA GLY A 162 2.40 -30.88 22.85
C GLY A 162 3.57 -30.14 23.53
N ASN A 163 4.82 -30.36 23.11
CA ASN A 163 5.97 -29.69 23.72
C ASN A 163 6.08 -28.22 23.27
N PRO A 164 6.41 -27.28 24.17
CA PRO A 164 6.61 -25.87 23.81
C PRO A 164 7.72 -25.68 22.76
N LYS A 165 7.46 -24.81 21.79
CA LYS A 165 8.35 -24.56 20.65
C LYS A 165 9.29 -23.39 20.89
N GLY A 166 10.57 -23.56 20.53
CA GLY A 166 11.55 -22.48 20.50
C GLY A 166 11.72 -21.77 21.85
N LEU A 167 11.57 -20.44 21.85
CA LEU A 167 11.71 -19.62 23.06
C LEU A 167 10.69 -19.98 24.16
N TRP A 168 9.54 -20.57 23.81
CA TRP A 168 8.54 -21.00 24.79
C TRP A 168 9.05 -22.14 25.69
N GLY A 169 9.91 -23.02 25.17
CA GLY A 169 10.52 -24.08 25.98
C GLY A 169 11.74 -23.61 26.78
N GLN A 170 12.42 -22.55 26.33
CA GLN A 170 13.65 -22.04 26.95
C GLN A 170 13.39 -20.97 28.02
N MET A 171 12.44 -20.07 27.78
CA MET A 171 12.15 -18.91 28.64
C MET A 171 10.64 -18.64 28.75
N PRO A 172 9.84 -19.61 29.23
CA PRO A 172 8.37 -19.51 29.24
C PRO A 172 7.84 -18.31 30.02
N ALA A 173 8.43 -17.99 31.18
CA ALA A 173 8.01 -16.86 32.00
C ALA A 173 8.25 -15.50 31.31
N GLY A 174 9.38 -15.36 30.61
CA GLY A 174 9.69 -14.16 29.82
C GLY A 174 8.77 -14.02 28.61
N GLN A 175 8.48 -15.12 27.92
CA GLN A 175 7.58 -15.11 26.76
C GLN A 175 6.17 -14.66 27.13
N ILE A 176 5.58 -15.21 28.18
CA ILE A 176 4.22 -14.82 28.56
C ILE A 176 4.15 -13.42 29.18
N ALA A 177 5.20 -12.97 29.87
CA ALA A 177 5.32 -11.58 30.32
C ALA A 177 5.35 -10.60 29.14
N LYS A 178 6.10 -10.92 28.07
CA LYS A 178 6.14 -10.14 26.84
C LYS A 178 4.76 -10.04 26.18
N CYS A 179 3.99 -11.13 26.14
CA CYS A 179 2.61 -11.08 25.65
C CYS A 179 1.73 -10.16 26.50
N ALA A 180 1.80 -10.28 27.83
CA ALA A 180 1.04 -9.42 28.74
C ALA A 180 1.43 -7.93 28.58
N GLU A 181 2.71 -7.65 28.35
CA GLU A 181 3.19 -6.29 28.07
C GLU A 181 2.62 -5.72 26.77
N ALA A 182 2.65 -6.50 25.68
CA ALA A 182 2.08 -6.10 24.40
C ALA A 182 0.60 -5.75 24.52
N LEU A 183 -0.17 -6.57 25.25
CA LEU A 183 -1.58 -6.30 25.55
C LEU A 183 -1.76 -5.03 26.40
N GLY A 184 -0.91 -4.83 27.41
CA GLY A 184 -0.93 -3.63 28.26
C GLY A 184 -0.68 -2.36 27.47
N LEU A 185 0.34 -2.38 26.60
CA LEU A 185 0.66 -1.27 25.71
C LEU A 185 -0.46 -1.01 24.70
N ARG A 186 -1.08 -2.05 24.14
CA ARG A 186 -2.22 -1.91 23.22
C ARG A 186 -3.44 -1.26 23.88
N LYS A 187 -3.69 -1.56 25.17
CA LYS A 187 -4.74 -0.86 25.94
C LYS A 187 -4.38 0.59 26.23
N ALA A 188 -3.11 0.86 26.53
CA ALA A 188 -2.65 2.22 26.87
C ALA A 188 -2.50 3.13 25.64
N PHE A 189 -2.17 2.58 24.47
CA PHE A 189 -1.87 3.29 23.21
C PHE A 189 -2.67 2.73 22.01
N PRO A 190 -4.01 2.65 22.09
CA PRO A 190 -4.81 1.92 21.11
C PRO A 190 -4.78 2.52 19.70
N HIS A 191 -4.77 3.86 19.58
CA HIS A 191 -4.69 4.53 18.29
C HIS A 191 -3.28 4.45 17.68
N ASP A 192 -2.26 4.58 18.52
CA ASP A 192 -0.87 4.62 18.07
C ASP A 192 -0.35 3.24 17.63
N LEU A 193 -0.90 2.19 18.25
CA LEU A 193 -0.60 0.79 17.90
C LEU A 193 -1.63 0.19 16.93
N ALA A 194 -2.52 1.01 16.36
CA ALA A 194 -3.48 0.54 15.37
C ALA A 194 -2.77 0.09 14.08
N GLY A 195 -3.11 -1.12 13.62
CA GLY A 195 -2.57 -1.69 12.39
C GLY A 195 -1.10 -2.14 12.48
N VAL A 196 -0.52 -2.22 13.68
CA VAL A 196 0.72 -2.94 13.96
C VAL A 196 0.42 -4.06 14.93
N TYR A 197 0.95 -5.26 14.68
CA TYR A 197 0.68 -6.44 15.49
C TYR A 197 2.00 -7.08 15.91
N THR A 198 2.08 -7.59 17.13
CA THR A 198 3.21 -8.46 17.50
C THR A 198 3.03 -9.85 16.93
N ALA A 199 4.13 -10.60 16.85
CA ALA A 199 4.11 -11.99 16.42
C ALA A 199 3.13 -12.82 17.25
N GLU A 200 3.14 -12.60 18.57
CA GLU A 200 2.34 -13.35 19.54
C GLU A 200 0.83 -13.08 19.41
N GLU A 201 0.42 -11.85 19.04
CA GLU A 201 -0.99 -11.52 18.80
C GLU A 201 -1.53 -12.22 17.55
N MET A 202 -0.71 -12.31 16.50
CA MET A 202 -1.08 -13.02 15.28
C MET A 202 -1.13 -14.54 15.51
N GLU A 203 -0.18 -15.08 16.27
CA GLU A 203 -0.10 -16.51 16.57
C GLU A 203 -1.18 -16.98 17.54
N GLN A 204 -1.58 -16.13 18.48
CA GLN A 204 -2.71 -16.42 19.37
C GLN A 204 -4.03 -16.49 18.57
N ALA A 205 -4.23 -15.61 17.59
CA ALA A 205 -5.38 -15.69 16.70
C ALA A 205 -5.40 -17.02 15.92
N ASP A 206 -4.24 -17.45 15.42
CA ASP A 206 -4.07 -18.74 14.72
C ASP A 206 -4.26 -19.96 15.66
N ASN A 207 -4.01 -19.82 16.98
CA ASN A 207 -4.24 -20.86 17.99
C ASN A 207 -5.73 -21.07 18.33
N THR A 208 -6.58 -20.09 18.02
CA THR A 208 -8.04 -20.23 18.16
C THR A 208 -8.54 -20.95 16.90
N THR A 209 -9.42 -21.94 17.05
CA THR A 209 -9.89 -22.86 15.98
C THR A 209 -10.12 -22.21 14.60
N PRO A 210 -9.93 -22.94 13.49
CA PRO A 210 -9.82 -22.40 12.11
C PRO A 210 -11.10 -21.78 11.51
N ASP A 211 -12.14 -21.52 12.32
CA ASP A 211 -13.43 -20.96 11.90
C ASP A 211 -13.66 -19.51 12.36
N ALA A 212 -12.62 -18.82 12.82
CA ALA A 212 -12.71 -17.37 12.99
C ALA A 212 -12.84 -16.71 11.61
N ALA A 213 -14.00 -16.09 11.36
CA ALA A 213 -14.25 -15.29 10.17
C ALA A 213 -13.07 -14.33 9.92
N PRO A 214 -12.55 -14.22 8.68
CA PRO A 214 -11.37 -13.43 8.42
C PRO A 214 -11.65 -11.98 8.83
N ALA A 215 -10.74 -11.41 9.62
CA ALA A 215 -10.61 -9.97 9.74
C ALA A 215 -10.62 -9.38 8.31
N PRO A 216 -11.18 -8.16 8.09
CA PRO A 216 -11.18 -7.54 6.77
C PRO A 216 -9.74 -7.44 6.26
N GLN A 217 -9.36 -8.39 5.40
CA GLN A 217 -8.09 -8.45 4.74
C GLN A 217 -8.20 -7.55 3.52
N MET A 218 -7.26 -6.62 3.34
CA MET A 218 -7.05 -5.96 2.05
C MET A 218 -7.05 -7.05 0.97
N GLN A 219 -7.94 -6.89 -0.01
CA GLN A 219 -8.07 -7.86 -1.08
C GLN A 219 -6.71 -8.10 -1.72
N ARG A 220 -6.31 -9.36 -1.68
CA ARG A 220 -5.02 -9.81 -2.15
C ARG A 220 -4.96 -9.68 -3.66
N ALA A 221 -3.98 -8.93 -4.17
CA ALA A 221 -3.65 -8.93 -5.58
C ALA A 221 -3.35 -10.38 -6.04
N GLN A 222 -4.09 -10.85 -7.05
CA GLN A 222 -3.85 -12.18 -7.62
C GLN A 222 -2.58 -12.13 -8.47
N PRO A 223 -1.69 -13.14 -8.41
CA PRO A 223 -0.39 -13.12 -9.10
C PRO A 223 -0.43 -12.92 -10.63
N ASN A 224 -1.61 -13.04 -11.26
CA ASN A 224 -1.81 -12.92 -12.71
C ASN A 224 -2.94 -11.95 -13.09
N GLN A 225 -3.45 -11.13 -12.16
CA GLN A 225 -4.28 -10.00 -12.58
C GLN A 225 -3.34 -8.88 -13.04
N PRO A 226 -3.55 -8.29 -14.23
CA PRO A 226 -2.86 -7.06 -14.59
C PRO A 226 -3.18 -6.02 -13.53
N ASP A 227 -2.14 -5.46 -12.94
CA ASP A 227 -2.25 -4.37 -11.96
C ASP A 227 -2.78 -3.14 -12.71
N GLU A 228 -4.05 -2.80 -12.49
CA GLU A 228 -4.70 -1.63 -13.08
C GLU A 228 -4.00 -0.32 -12.68
N TRP A 229 -3.15 -0.37 -11.64
CA TRP A 229 -2.37 0.75 -11.13
C TRP A 229 -0.86 0.58 -11.26
N ALA A 230 -0.37 -0.46 -11.95
CA ALA A 230 1.04 -0.58 -12.24
C ALA A 230 1.47 0.61 -13.08
N THR A 231 2.28 1.49 -12.49
CA THR A 231 3.00 2.49 -13.25
C THR A 231 3.93 1.72 -14.19
N ALA A 232 3.60 1.71 -15.48
CA ALA A 232 4.45 1.11 -16.49
C ALA A 232 5.90 1.59 -16.27
N ALA A 233 6.87 0.67 -16.33
CA ALA A 233 8.29 1.04 -16.35
C ALA A 233 8.48 2.22 -17.32
N PRO A 234 9.31 3.23 -16.98
CA PRO A 234 9.42 4.45 -17.78
C PRO A 234 9.66 4.06 -19.24
N ARG A 235 8.64 4.31 -20.06
CA ARG A 235 8.66 3.94 -21.48
C ARG A 235 9.76 4.78 -22.13
N ARG A 236 10.62 4.13 -22.91
CA ARG A 236 11.74 4.78 -23.61
C ARG A 236 11.23 5.99 -24.41
N ASP A 237 11.84 7.16 -24.22
CA ASP A 237 11.45 8.39 -24.91
C ASP A 237 12.12 8.48 -26.29
N TYR A 238 11.52 7.78 -27.25
CA TYR A 238 12.00 7.75 -28.63
C TYR A 238 12.03 9.12 -29.30
N LEU A 239 11.19 10.08 -28.87
CA LEU A 239 11.18 11.43 -29.46
C LEU A 239 12.37 12.26 -28.99
N ALA A 240 12.71 12.18 -27.70
CA ALA A 240 13.91 12.82 -27.17
C ALA A 240 15.17 12.26 -27.84
N GLU A 241 15.26 10.94 -27.99
CA GLU A 241 16.39 10.29 -28.67
C GLU A 241 16.49 10.69 -30.15
N ALA A 242 15.36 10.73 -30.88
CA ALA A 242 15.35 11.13 -32.29
C ALA A 242 15.74 12.61 -32.48
N ARG A 243 15.38 13.49 -31.55
CA ARG A 243 15.81 14.91 -31.58
C ARG A 243 17.30 15.06 -31.30
N ALA A 244 17.84 14.26 -30.37
CA ALA A 244 19.25 14.26 -30.01
C ALA A 244 20.16 13.60 -31.06
N ALA A 245 19.62 12.71 -31.90
CA ALA A 245 20.35 12.04 -32.96
C ALA A 245 21.00 13.03 -33.94
N GLU A 246 22.27 12.80 -34.29
CA GLU A 246 23.06 13.69 -35.14
C GLU A 246 22.85 13.41 -36.63
N THR A 247 22.51 12.16 -36.99
CA THR A 247 22.36 11.73 -38.38
C THR A 247 20.98 11.14 -38.68
N VAL A 248 20.64 11.08 -39.97
CA VAL A 248 19.40 10.45 -40.44
C VAL A 248 19.34 8.94 -40.13
N GLU A 249 20.49 8.27 -40.10
CA GLU A 249 20.57 6.81 -39.93
C GLU A 249 20.33 6.42 -38.45
N ASP A 250 20.76 7.26 -37.52
CA ASP A 250 20.46 7.13 -36.09
C ASP A 250 18.95 7.28 -35.84
N VAL A 251 18.32 8.30 -36.46
CA VAL A 251 16.87 8.48 -36.39
C VAL A 251 16.12 7.29 -36.99
N ARG A 252 16.61 6.68 -38.08
CA ARG A 252 16.01 5.47 -38.68
C ARG A 252 16.07 4.27 -37.74
N THR A 253 17.15 4.12 -36.98
CA THR A 253 17.30 3.04 -36.00
C THR A 253 16.31 3.23 -34.85
N ILE A 254 16.17 4.45 -34.35
CA ILE A 254 15.21 4.82 -33.30
C ILE A 254 13.77 4.65 -33.81
N TYR A 255 13.48 5.04 -35.06
CA TYR A 255 12.19 4.85 -35.71
C TYR A 255 11.79 3.38 -35.80
N ARG A 256 12.72 2.48 -36.20
CA ARG A 256 12.44 1.04 -36.24
C ARG A 256 12.16 0.45 -34.86
N ALA A 257 12.89 0.89 -33.83
CA ALA A 257 12.65 0.47 -32.46
C ALA A 257 11.29 0.98 -31.94
N ALA A 258 10.95 2.24 -32.24
CA ALA A 258 9.65 2.83 -31.89
C ALA A 258 8.50 2.11 -32.61
N LEU A 259 8.65 1.75 -33.88
CA LEU A 259 7.64 0.98 -34.62
C LEU A 259 7.41 -0.42 -34.04
N ALA A 260 8.47 -1.09 -33.60
CA ALA A 260 8.39 -2.43 -33.02
C ALA A 260 7.66 -2.45 -31.66
N GLU A 261 7.80 -1.37 -30.87
CA GLU A 261 7.17 -1.28 -29.55
C GLU A 261 5.81 -0.55 -29.54
N LEU A 262 5.63 0.48 -30.35
CA LEU A 262 4.45 1.36 -30.35
C LEU A 262 3.47 1.06 -31.50
N GLY A 263 3.93 0.35 -32.53
CA GLY A 263 3.15 0.09 -33.74
C GLY A 263 3.15 1.25 -34.76
N PRO A 264 2.78 0.97 -36.03
CA PRO A 264 3.00 1.86 -37.18
C PRO A 264 2.11 3.09 -37.28
N HIS A 265 1.07 3.21 -36.45
CA HIS A 265 0.08 4.29 -36.52
C HIS A 265 0.08 5.21 -35.30
N THR A 266 1.20 5.28 -34.57
CA THR A 266 1.34 6.20 -33.44
C THR A 266 1.85 7.58 -33.89
N ALA A 267 1.30 8.65 -33.30
CA ALA A 267 1.74 10.03 -33.55
C ALA A 267 3.26 10.19 -33.31
N THR A 268 3.78 9.49 -32.30
CA THR A 268 5.21 9.39 -31.98
C THR A 268 6.04 8.88 -33.17
N ALA A 269 5.60 7.84 -33.87
CA ALA A 269 6.31 7.32 -35.03
C ALA A 269 6.33 8.34 -36.18
N GLN A 270 5.20 8.99 -36.45
CA GLN A 270 5.09 10.02 -37.49
C GLN A 270 5.99 11.24 -37.19
N GLU A 271 6.07 11.65 -35.93
CA GLU A 271 6.95 12.74 -35.49
C GLU A 271 8.44 12.37 -35.60
N ILE A 272 8.83 11.14 -35.25
CA ILE A 272 10.21 10.65 -35.45
C ILE A 272 10.57 10.66 -36.94
N ALA A 273 9.64 10.26 -37.83
CA ALA A 273 9.85 10.32 -39.27
C ALA A 273 10.02 11.76 -39.79
N ALA A 274 9.23 12.70 -39.27
CA ALA A 274 9.36 14.13 -39.58
C ALA A 274 10.70 14.70 -39.10
N ILE A 275 11.16 14.32 -37.89
CA ILE A 275 12.49 14.70 -37.38
C ILE A 275 13.57 14.17 -38.32
N GLY A 276 13.48 12.92 -38.77
CA GLY A 276 14.41 12.33 -39.74
C GLY A 276 14.50 13.14 -41.04
N ALA A 277 13.40 13.69 -41.55
CA ALA A 277 13.40 14.52 -42.75
C ALA A 277 14.15 15.86 -42.60
N THR A 278 14.40 16.32 -41.37
CA THR A 278 15.11 17.57 -41.08
C THR A 278 16.60 17.39 -40.77
N LYS A 279 17.07 16.14 -40.63
CA LYS A 279 18.46 15.84 -40.23
C LYS A 279 19.40 15.81 -41.45
N PRO A 280 20.70 16.13 -41.26
CA PRO A 280 21.69 16.06 -42.32
C PRO A 280 21.72 14.66 -42.98
N GLY A 281 21.56 14.61 -44.31
CA GLY A 281 21.48 13.37 -45.09
C GLY A 281 20.08 12.92 -45.51
N ALA A 282 19.02 13.67 -45.17
CA ALA A 282 17.66 13.43 -45.66
C ALA A 282 17.52 13.75 -47.17
N LYS A 283 16.83 12.88 -47.92
CA LYS A 283 16.53 13.09 -49.35
C LYS A 283 15.30 14.03 -49.47
N ALA A 284 15.40 15.08 -50.29
CA ALA A 284 14.31 16.01 -50.55
C ALA A 284 13.09 15.30 -51.18
N PRO A 285 11.84 15.67 -50.84
CA PRO A 285 10.65 15.01 -51.37
C PRO A 285 10.47 15.32 -52.87
N GLU A 286 10.31 14.25 -53.64
CA GLU A 286 10.07 14.26 -55.10
C GLU A 286 8.60 14.58 -55.38
N GLN A 287 8.32 15.64 -56.16
CA GLN A 287 6.96 16.03 -56.54
C GLN A 287 6.34 15.00 -57.50
N PRO A 288 5.10 14.54 -57.28
CA PRO A 288 4.44 13.63 -58.20
C PRO A 288 3.84 14.37 -59.41
N ALA A 289 4.04 13.79 -60.59
CA ALA A 289 3.50 14.20 -61.89
C ALA A 289 1.96 14.07 -61.95
N PRO A 290 1.26 14.75 -62.89
CA PRO A 290 -0.20 14.84 -62.89
C PRO A 290 -0.83 13.54 -63.41
N VAL A 291 -1.87 13.07 -62.74
CA VAL A 291 -2.65 11.90 -63.16
C VAL A 291 -3.91 12.36 -63.90
N THR A 292 -4.12 11.80 -65.08
CA THR A 292 -5.31 11.95 -65.92
C THR A 292 -6.53 11.28 -65.30
N ASP A 293 -7.67 11.95 -65.42
CA ASP A 293 -9.02 11.53 -65.08
C ASP A 293 -9.49 10.35 -65.94
N ASP A 294 -9.87 9.24 -65.30
CA ASP A 294 -11.01 8.43 -65.76
C ASP A 294 -11.63 7.63 -64.58
N GLY A 295 -12.79 8.12 -64.17
CA GLY A 295 -13.98 7.38 -63.74
C GLY A 295 -13.83 5.95 -63.19
N SER A 296 -14.06 5.81 -61.88
CA SER A 296 -15.14 4.95 -61.37
C SER A 296 -15.42 5.22 -59.90
N ARG A 297 -16.69 5.52 -59.62
CA ARG A 297 -17.25 5.76 -58.29
C ARG A 297 -17.40 4.44 -57.54
N HIS A 298 -16.81 4.33 -56.36
CA HIS A 298 -17.43 3.64 -55.23
C HIS A 298 -17.11 4.43 -53.95
N ALA A 299 -18.18 4.76 -53.23
CA ALA A 299 -18.17 5.55 -52.01
C ALA A 299 -17.40 4.83 -50.91
N ASP A 300 -16.49 5.54 -50.25
CA ASP A 300 -15.92 5.13 -48.97
C ASP A 300 -16.25 6.23 -47.94
N ASP A 301 -17.36 5.99 -47.25
CA ASP A 301 -17.81 6.72 -46.07
C ASP A 301 -16.95 6.22 -44.91
N SER A 302 -15.87 6.97 -44.61
CA SER A 302 -14.94 6.61 -43.54
C SER A 302 -15.64 6.76 -42.18
N HIS A 303 -16.00 5.60 -41.64
CA HIS A 303 -16.60 5.37 -40.34
C HIS A 303 -15.74 5.99 -39.23
N ARG A 304 -16.05 7.24 -38.87
CA ARG A 304 -15.75 7.75 -37.52
C ARG A 304 -16.66 6.96 -36.59
N ALA A 305 -16.13 5.91 -35.96
CA ALA A 305 -16.89 5.07 -35.04
C ALA A 305 -17.61 5.98 -34.04
N ALA A 306 -18.94 6.01 -34.13
CA ALA A 306 -19.77 6.74 -33.19
C ALA A 306 -19.51 6.19 -31.78
N PRO A 307 -19.51 7.04 -30.73
CA PRO A 307 -19.44 6.55 -29.35
C PRO A 307 -20.52 5.49 -29.12
N ASP A 308 -20.20 4.43 -28.36
CA ASP A 308 -21.13 3.34 -28.08
C ASP A 308 -22.47 3.91 -27.60
N PRO A 309 -23.62 3.57 -28.24
CA PRO A 309 -24.94 4.04 -27.82
C PRO A 309 -25.22 3.83 -26.33
N ALA A 310 -24.63 2.79 -25.71
CA ALA A 310 -24.76 2.55 -24.27
C ALA A 310 -23.99 3.58 -23.43
N GLU A 311 -22.82 4.01 -23.89
CA GLU A 311 -21.97 5.01 -23.23
C GLU A 311 -22.61 6.41 -23.33
N GLN A 312 -23.16 6.75 -24.51
CA GLN A 312 -23.94 7.98 -24.69
C GLN A 312 -25.18 8.02 -23.78
N ALA A 313 -25.92 6.91 -23.70
CA ALA A 313 -27.09 6.80 -22.85
C ALA A 313 -26.75 6.92 -21.35
N ALA A 314 -25.59 6.42 -20.92
CA ALA A 314 -25.12 6.55 -19.54
C ALA A 314 -24.78 8.01 -19.20
N VAL A 315 -24.05 8.70 -20.07
CA VAL A 315 -23.70 10.12 -19.91
C VAL A 315 -24.96 11.01 -19.86
N GLU A 316 -25.94 10.75 -20.74
CA GLU A 316 -27.22 11.47 -20.71
C GLU A 316 -28.05 11.16 -19.45
N ALA A 317 -27.98 9.94 -18.93
CA ALA A 317 -28.67 9.57 -17.69
C ALA A 317 -28.00 10.21 -16.45
N GLU A 318 -26.67 10.26 -16.41
CA GLU A 318 -25.93 10.93 -15.33
C GLU A 318 -26.24 12.43 -15.28
N ASN A 319 -26.21 13.11 -16.44
CA ASN A 319 -26.54 14.54 -16.52
C ASN A 319 -27.95 14.83 -16.00
N ARG A 320 -28.93 13.98 -16.32
CA ARG A 320 -30.30 14.09 -15.79
C ARG A 320 -30.37 13.84 -14.28
N LEU A 321 -29.61 12.88 -13.77
CA LEU A 321 -29.54 12.59 -12.35
C LEU A 321 -28.96 13.78 -11.56
N ARG A 322 -27.84 14.35 -12.02
CA ARG A 322 -27.21 15.51 -11.38
C ARG A 322 -28.13 16.74 -11.40
N LEU A 323 -28.89 16.94 -12.49
CA LEU A 323 -29.89 18.00 -12.55
C LEU A 323 -31.03 17.80 -11.54
N ALA A 324 -31.53 16.57 -11.39
CA ALA A 324 -32.58 16.26 -10.40
C ALA A 324 -32.10 16.45 -8.96
N ALA A 325 -30.87 16.01 -8.65
CA ALA A 325 -30.26 16.21 -7.34
C ALA A 325 -30.04 17.69 -7.01
N SER A 326 -29.61 18.49 -8.00
CA SER A 326 -29.48 19.94 -7.87
C SER A 326 -30.83 20.60 -7.56
N LYS A 327 -31.90 20.21 -8.27
CA LYS A 327 -33.26 20.69 -7.98
C LYS A 327 -33.75 20.30 -6.59
N ALA A 328 -33.39 19.11 -6.11
CA ALA A 328 -33.73 18.63 -4.77
C ALA A 328 -32.78 19.14 -3.67
N ASN A 329 -31.79 19.98 -4.02
CA ASN A 329 -30.75 20.49 -3.13
C ASN A 329 -30.04 19.37 -2.34
N LEU A 330 -29.67 18.28 -3.03
CA LEU A 330 -29.00 17.11 -2.45
C LEU A 330 -27.48 17.19 -2.71
N PRO A 331 -26.67 17.76 -1.79
CA PRO A 331 -25.22 17.88 -1.97
C PRO A 331 -24.48 16.54 -1.81
N THR A 332 -25.16 15.51 -1.33
CA THR A 332 -24.62 14.17 -1.05
C THR A 332 -24.90 13.15 -2.14
N LEU A 333 -25.35 13.57 -3.33
CA LEU A 333 -25.76 12.70 -4.45
C LEU A 333 -24.84 11.50 -4.66
N ASP A 334 -23.54 11.74 -4.85
CA ASP A 334 -22.57 10.70 -5.20
C ASP A 334 -22.43 9.68 -4.05
N ARG A 335 -22.41 10.16 -2.80
CA ARG A 335 -22.37 9.33 -1.59
C ARG A 335 -23.65 8.51 -1.41
N ASP A 336 -24.81 9.12 -1.65
CA ASP A 336 -26.11 8.48 -1.46
C ASP A 336 -26.37 7.44 -2.54
N PHE A 337 -25.94 7.71 -3.79
CA PHE A 337 -25.98 6.74 -4.88
C PHE A 337 -25.08 5.53 -4.58
N GLU A 338 -23.83 5.78 -4.18
CA GLU A 338 -22.86 4.73 -3.84
C GLU A 338 -23.32 3.89 -2.64
N MET A 339 -23.97 4.50 -1.65
CA MET A 339 -24.54 3.77 -0.51
C MET A 339 -25.68 2.83 -0.92
N VAL A 340 -26.47 3.20 -1.94
CA VAL A 340 -27.63 2.42 -2.39
C VAL A 340 -27.25 1.32 -3.38
N TYR A 341 -26.30 1.57 -4.27
CA TYR A 341 -25.95 0.64 -5.36
C TYR A 341 -24.56 0.01 -5.23
N GLY A 342 -23.73 0.47 -4.28
CA GLY A 342 -22.39 -0.07 -4.04
C GLY A 342 -21.38 0.22 -5.15
N ILE A 343 -21.72 1.11 -6.09
CA ILE A 343 -20.87 1.53 -7.21
C ILE A 343 -20.93 3.06 -7.39
N PRO A 344 -19.84 3.70 -7.85
CA PRO A 344 -19.86 5.10 -8.25
C PRO A 344 -20.80 5.37 -9.44
N ILE A 345 -21.32 6.59 -9.54
CA ILE A 345 -22.19 7.04 -10.64
C ILE A 345 -21.53 6.82 -12.01
N GLU A 346 -20.22 7.04 -12.12
CA GLU A 346 -19.43 6.89 -13.36
C GLU A 346 -19.39 5.45 -13.89
N GLN A 347 -19.67 4.46 -13.03
CA GLN A 347 -19.68 3.03 -13.36
C GLN A 347 -21.11 2.49 -13.50
N ALA A 348 -22.13 3.32 -13.30
CA ALA A 348 -23.51 2.91 -13.31
C ALA A 348 -24.10 2.89 -14.72
N THR A 349 -24.98 1.92 -14.97
CA THR A 349 -25.73 1.87 -16.23
C THR A 349 -26.81 2.96 -16.25
N ALA A 350 -27.20 3.39 -17.45
CA ALA A 350 -28.29 4.35 -17.64
C ALA A 350 -29.58 3.97 -16.90
N ALA A 351 -29.88 2.67 -16.79
CA ALA A 351 -31.06 2.17 -16.08
C ALA A 351 -30.99 2.43 -14.56
N LEU A 352 -29.83 2.20 -13.93
CA LEU A 352 -29.63 2.46 -12.50
C LEU A 352 -29.68 3.95 -12.18
N LEU A 353 -29.04 4.77 -13.03
CA LEU A 353 -29.05 6.23 -12.91
C LEU A 353 -30.47 6.80 -13.02
N ASN A 354 -31.27 6.32 -13.97
CA ASN A 354 -32.67 6.72 -14.11
C ASN A 354 -33.53 6.26 -12.91
N THR A 355 -33.31 5.04 -12.41
CA THR A 355 -34.04 4.52 -11.24
C THR A 355 -33.78 5.37 -9.99
N PHE A 356 -32.54 5.80 -9.77
CA PHE A 356 -32.21 6.66 -8.63
C PHE A 356 -32.74 8.08 -8.81
N ARG A 357 -32.68 8.63 -10.04
CA ARG A 357 -33.29 9.93 -10.36
C ARG A 357 -34.78 9.93 -10.01
N GLU A 358 -35.52 8.91 -10.43
CA GLU A 358 -36.96 8.80 -10.16
C GLU A 358 -37.26 8.76 -8.66
N ARG A 359 -36.38 8.15 -7.84
CA ARG A 359 -36.50 8.18 -6.38
C ARG A 359 -36.29 9.58 -5.79
N ILE A 360 -35.29 10.32 -6.29
CA ILE A 360 -35.04 11.71 -5.88
C ILE A 360 -36.24 12.60 -6.25
N GLU A 361 -36.76 12.46 -7.48
CA GLU A 361 -37.91 13.22 -7.96
C GLU A 361 -39.19 12.87 -7.20
N ALA A 362 -39.40 11.60 -6.86
CA ALA A 362 -40.53 11.17 -6.03
C ALA A 362 -40.43 11.67 -4.59
N ALA A 363 -39.22 11.75 -4.02
CA ALA A 363 -38.99 12.29 -2.67
C ALA A 363 -39.14 13.82 -2.62
N GLY A 364 -38.81 14.53 -3.71
CA GLY A 364 -38.98 15.98 -3.83
C GLY A 364 -40.40 16.45 -4.18
N GLY A 365 -41.29 15.54 -4.61
CA GLY A 365 -42.67 15.83 -5.02
C GLY A 365 -43.72 15.77 -3.90
N ALA A 366 -43.31 15.64 -2.63
CA ALA A 366 -44.20 15.54 -1.47
C ALA A 366 -44.33 16.85 -0.65
N GLN A 367 -44.11 18.00 -1.29
CA GLN A 367 -44.37 19.33 -0.70
C GLN A 367 -45.62 19.99 -1.27
#